data_AF-A0A0S2ZZ83-F1
#
_entry.id   AF-A0A0S2ZZ83-F1
#
_cell.length_a   1.000
_cell.length_b   1.000
_cell.length_c   1.000
_cell.angle_alpha   90.00
_cell.angle_beta   90.00
_cell.angle_gamma   90.00
#
_symmetry.space_group_name_H-M   'P 1'
#
loop_
_entity.id
_entity.type
_entity.pdbx_description
1 polymer ?
#
loop_
_entity_poly.entity_id
_entity_poly.type
_entity_poly.pdbx_seq_one_letter_code
_entity_poly.pdbx_strand_id
1 'polypeptide(L)'
;KFLHDGGWDSTKRYFLVAANASNKVAAVDTKTGKLAALVDTKKIPHPGRGANFIHPKFGPVWATGHLGDALITLISTPTDNPKYKQYKEYNWKVVQELRTVGASTLF
;
A
#
# COMPACT_ATOMS: atom_id res chain seq x y z
N LYS A 1 17.99 -4.61 7.04
CA LYS A 1 16.84 -4.48 6.10
C LYS A 1 16.48 -3.01 6.07
N PHE A 2 16.63 -2.35 4.92
CA PHE A 2 16.42 -0.91 4.80
C PHE A 2 15.05 -0.63 4.20
N LEU A 3 14.37 0.37 4.76
CA LEU A 3 13.22 1.00 4.14
C LEU A 3 13.75 1.91 3.03
N HIS A 4 13.10 1.90 1.87
CA HIS A 4 13.63 2.59 0.69
C HIS A 4 12.76 3.77 0.29
N ASP A 5 11.53 3.49 -0.13
CA ASP A 5 10.59 4.46 -0.70
C ASP A 5 9.17 4.21 -0.19
N GLY A 6 8.34 5.26 -0.20
CA GLY A 6 7.02 5.22 0.40
C GLY A 6 6.28 6.55 0.33
N GLY A 7 5.00 6.52 0.66
CA GLY A 7 4.15 7.70 0.66
C GLY A 7 2.97 7.58 1.60
N TRP A 8 2.23 8.68 1.66
CA TRP A 8 1.08 8.81 2.54
C TRP A 8 -0.15 8.11 1.95
N ASP A 9 -0.96 7.53 2.82
CA ASP A 9 -2.33 7.18 2.49
C ASP A 9 -3.15 8.45 2.18
N SER A 10 -4.33 8.28 1.58
CA SER A 10 -5.21 9.41 1.21
C SER A 10 -5.59 10.34 2.38
N THR A 11 -5.57 9.85 3.62
CA THR A 11 -5.88 10.64 4.83
C THR A 11 -4.66 11.36 5.40
N LYS A 12 -3.44 11.08 4.89
CA LYS A 12 -2.15 11.55 5.42
C LYS A 12 -1.92 11.19 6.89
N ARG A 13 -2.52 10.10 7.37
CA ARG A 13 -2.31 9.58 8.73
C ARG A 13 -1.32 8.43 8.73
N TYR A 14 -1.30 7.62 7.68
CA TYR A 14 -0.45 6.45 7.59
C TYR A 14 0.61 6.67 6.52
N PHE A 15 1.86 6.44 6.88
CA PHE A 15 2.96 6.40 5.93
C PHE A 15 3.24 4.95 5.55
N LEU A 16 3.01 4.61 4.28
CA LEU A 16 3.27 3.29 3.72
C LEU A 16 4.65 3.30 3.07
N VAL A 17 5.54 2.44 3.56
CA VAL A 17 6.94 2.40 3.14
C VAL A 17 7.36 0.99 2.82
N ALA A 18 8.02 0.83 1.69
CA ALA A 18 8.43 -0.45 1.18
C ALA A 18 9.72 -0.93 1.88
N ALA A 19 9.67 -2.18 2.33
CA ALA A 19 10.80 -2.92 2.89
C ALA A 19 11.27 -3.91 1.82
N ASN A 20 11.85 -3.40 0.72
CA ASN A 20 11.92 -4.05 -0.59
C ASN A 20 12.54 -5.45 -0.54
N ALA A 21 13.68 -5.60 0.15
CA ALA A 21 14.37 -6.89 0.33
C ALA A 21 13.59 -7.92 1.19
N SER A 22 12.43 -7.53 1.74
CA SER A 22 11.53 -8.39 2.52
C SER A 22 10.30 -8.82 1.76
N ASN A 23 10.01 -8.23 0.59
CA ASN A 23 8.71 -8.33 -0.08
C ASN A 23 7.55 -7.92 0.85
N LYS A 24 7.72 -6.80 1.56
CA LYS A 24 6.72 -6.28 2.49
C LYS A 24 6.59 -4.77 2.36
N VAL A 25 5.43 -4.25 2.72
CA VAL A 25 5.15 -2.83 2.95
C VAL A 25 4.82 -2.64 4.44
N ALA A 26 5.53 -1.75 5.11
CA ALA A 26 5.24 -1.35 6.48
C ALA A 26 4.33 -0.11 6.45
N ALA A 27 3.25 -0.14 7.22
CA ALA A 27 2.39 1.02 7.44
C ALA A 27 2.62 1.56 8.85
N VAL A 28 3.00 2.84 8.95
CA VAL A 28 3.24 3.53 10.23
C VAL A 28 2.11 4.51 10.48
N ASP A 29 1.43 4.41 11.62
CA ASP A 29 0.47 5.43 12.08
C ASP A 29 1.26 6.61 12.62
N THR A 30 1.30 7.71 11.88
CA THR A 30 2.12 8.87 12.26
C THR A 30 1.48 9.72 13.34
N LYS A 31 0.19 9.50 13.63
CA LYS A 31 -0.46 10.10 14.79
C LYS A 31 0.03 9.48 16.10
N THR A 32 0.33 8.18 16.09
CA THR A 32 0.79 7.46 17.30
C THR A 32 2.29 7.14 17.28
N GLY A 33 2.94 7.29 16.12
CA GLY A 33 4.34 6.93 15.92
C GLY A 33 4.61 5.42 15.93
N LYS A 34 3.58 4.58 15.75
CA LYS A 34 3.68 3.12 15.87
C LYS A 34 3.46 2.41 14.54
N LEU A 35 4.01 1.21 14.41
CA LEU A 35 3.71 0.31 13.31
C LEU A 35 2.22 -0.09 13.38
N ALA A 36 1.46 0.27 12.35
CA ALA A 36 0.05 -0.08 12.23
C ALA A 36 -0.14 -1.46 11.62
N ALA A 37 0.67 -1.79 10.61
CA ALA A 37 0.64 -3.09 9.95
C ALA A 37 1.94 -3.40 9.20
N LEU A 38 2.15 -4.67 8.94
CA LEU A 38 3.17 -5.17 8.03
C LEU A 38 2.49 -6.05 6.98
N VAL A 39 2.45 -5.59 5.74
CA VAL A 39 1.68 -6.20 4.65
C VAL A 39 2.64 -6.97 3.74
N ASP A 40 2.37 -8.26 3.53
CA ASP A 40 3.09 -9.08 2.56
C ASP A 40 2.72 -8.68 1.12
N THR A 41 3.74 -8.58 0.26
CA THR A 41 3.57 -8.23 -1.16
C THR A 41 4.40 -9.16 -2.04
N LYS A 42 4.32 -8.96 -3.37
CA LYS A 42 5.19 -9.64 -4.34
C LYS A 42 6.60 -9.07 -4.32
N LYS A 43 7.48 -9.62 -5.17
CA LYS A 43 8.92 -9.37 -5.12
C LYS A 43 9.24 -7.89 -5.30
N ILE A 44 10.07 -7.34 -4.41
CA ILE A 44 10.67 -6.00 -4.52
C ILE A 44 9.61 -4.92 -4.82
N PRO A 45 8.68 -4.64 -3.88
CA PRO A 45 7.79 -3.49 -4.01
C PRO A 45 8.62 -2.22 -4.13
N HIS A 46 8.22 -1.31 -5.02
CA HIS A 46 8.93 -0.06 -5.28
C HIS A 46 7.93 1.04 -5.62
N PRO A 47 7.26 1.60 -4.60
CA PRO A 47 6.13 2.49 -4.80
C PRO A 47 6.47 3.87 -5.33
N GLY A 48 7.68 4.39 -5.15
CA GLY A 48 7.91 5.84 -5.17
C GLY A 48 7.13 6.49 -4.03
N ARG A 49 6.12 7.30 -4.35
CA ARG A 49 5.13 7.78 -3.35
C ARG A 49 3.86 6.92 -3.31
N GLY A 50 3.70 6.04 -4.29
CA GLY A 50 2.49 5.29 -4.53
C GLY A 50 1.32 6.16 -5.00
N ALA A 51 0.22 5.50 -5.35
CA ALA A 51 -0.99 6.17 -5.83
C ALA A 51 -2.18 5.85 -4.93
N ASN A 52 -2.96 6.87 -4.58
CA ASN A 52 -4.15 6.74 -3.75
C ASN A 52 -5.42 6.92 -4.60
N PHE A 53 -6.41 6.06 -4.41
CA PHE A 53 -7.73 6.22 -5.02
C PHE A 53 -8.81 5.42 -4.26
N ILE A 54 -10.07 5.62 -4.64
CA ILE A 54 -11.19 4.85 -4.09
C ILE A 54 -11.53 3.70 -5.05
N HIS A 55 -11.28 2.48 -4.61
CA HIS A 55 -11.67 1.28 -5.33
C HIS A 55 -13.17 0.98 -5.11
N PRO A 56 -13.96 0.69 -6.16
CA PRO A 56 -15.41 0.49 -6.03
C PRO A 56 -15.81 -0.65 -5.10
N LYS A 57 -14.98 -1.70 -4.99
CA LYS A 57 -15.23 -2.87 -4.14
C LYS A 57 -14.53 -2.83 -2.77
N PHE A 58 -13.41 -2.11 -2.67
CA PHE A 58 -12.49 -2.20 -1.52
C PHE A 58 -12.29 -0.87 -0.79
N GLY A 59 -12.95 0.20 -1.24
CA GLY A 59 -12.83 1.51 -0.64
C GLY A 59 -11.45 2.13 -0.89
N PRO A 60 -10.94 2.96 0.05
CA PRO A 60 -9.63 3.58 -0.08
C PRO A 60 -8.51 2.55 -0.23
N VAL A 61 -7.70 2.71 -1.27
CA VAL A 61 -6.52 1.89 -1.52
C VAL A 61 -5.32 2.76 -1.84
N TRP A 62 -4.15 2.23 -1.52
CA TRP A 62 -2.85 2.73 -1.94
C TRP A 62 -2.17 1.67 -2.83
N ALA A 63 -1.58 2.11 -3.94
CA ALA A 63 -0.99 1.25 -4.95
C ALA A 63 0.54 1.35 -4.96
N THR A 64 1.20 0.21 -5.17
CA THR A 64 2.64 0.11 -5.43
C THR A 64 2.92 -0.70 -6.67
N GLY A 65 3.95 -0.30 -7.42
CA GLY A 65 4.54 -1.12 -8.46
C GLY A 65 5.63 -2.03 -7.90
N HIS A 66 6.18 -2.88 -8.76
CA HIS A 66 7.21 -3.85 -8.41
C HIS A 66 8.36 -3.81 -9.43
N LEU A 67 9.61 -3.79 -8.95
CA LEU A 67 10.77 -3.95 -9.84
C LEU A 67 10.99 -5.41 -10.24
N GLY A 68 10.63 -6.36 -9.36
CA GLY A 68 10.88 -7.79 -9.55
C GLY A 68 9.72 -8.58 -10.15
N ASP A 69 8.59 -7.94 -10.45
CA ASP A 69 7.38 -8.58 -10.96
C ASP A 69 6.56 -7.59 -11.80
N ALA A 70 5.81 -8.09 -12.79
CA ALA A 70 4.97 -7.27 -13.67
C ALA A 70 3.57 -7.09 -13.07
N LEU A 71 3.53 -6.48 -11.87
CA LEU A 71 2.32 -6.33 -11.08
C LEU A 71 2.22 -4.94 -10.44
N ILE A 72 0.98 -4.49 -10.28
CA ILE A 72 0.60 -3.41 -9.37
C ILE A 72 -0.20 -4.03 -8.23
N THR A 73 0.27 -3.85 -7.00
CA THR A 73 -0.38 -4.33 -5.79
C THR A 73 -1.23 -3.21 -5.18
N LEU A 74 -2.50 -3.49 -4.91
CA LEU A 74 -3.41 -2.59 -4.22
C LEU A 74 -3.56 -3.01 -2.75
N ILE A 75 -3.25 -2.11 -1.83
CA ILE A 75 -3.37 -2.30 -0.38
C ILE A 75 -4.50 -1.41 0.12
N SER A 76 -5.49 -1.99 0.82
CA SER A 76 -6.56 -1.20 1.43
C SER A 76 -6.05 -0.45 2.67
N THR A 77 -6.36 0.85 2.75
CA THR A 77 -5.91 1.74 3.83
C THR A 77 -7.08 2.15 4.72
N PRO A 78 -6.94 2.07 6.06
CA PRO A 78 -8.00 2.47 6.98
C PRO A 78 -8.28 3.97 6.92
N THR A 79 -9.53 4.31 7.21
CA THR A 79 -10.00 5.70 7.34
C THR A 79 -11.08 5.80 8.40
N ASP A 80 -11.15 6.94 9.08
CA ASP A 80 -12.19 7.25 10.06
C ASP A 80 -13.44 7.85 9.40
N ASN A 81 -13.43 8.09 8.07
CA ASN A 81 -14.57 8.62 7.34
C ASN A 81 -15.74 7.59 7.34
N PRO A 82 -16.92 7.93 7.90
CA PRO A 82 -18.06 7.01 7.99
C PRO A 82 -18.50 6.44 6.63
N LYS A 83 -18.31 7.17 5.53
CA LYS A 83 -18.65 6.75 4.16
C LYS A 83 -17.98 5.44 3.76
N TYR A 84 -16.82 5.13 4.34
CA TYR A 84 -16.01 3.96 4.00
C TYR A 84 -15.98 2.91 5.11
N LYS A 85 -16.85 3.02 6.11
CA LYS A 85 -16.89 2.09 7.26
C LYS A 85 -17.13 0.64 6.86
N GLN A 86 -17.92 0.39 5.80
CA GLN A 86 -18.16 -0.97 5.29
C GLN A 86 -16.89 -1.67 4.76
N TYR A 87 -15.83 -0.94 4.42
CA TYR A 87 -14.61 -1.52 3.86
C TYR A 87 -13.57 -1.92 4.91
N LYS A 88 -13.87 -1.73 6.21
CA LYS A 88 -12.90 -1.96 7.30
C LYS A 88 -12.32 -3.37 7.36
N GLU A 89 -13.05 -4.37 6.86
CA GLU A 89 -12.58 -5.75 6.79
C GLU A 89 -11.35 -5.95 5.90
N TYR A 90 -11.10 -5.03 4.96
CA TYR A 90 -10.02 -5.11 3.98
C TYR A 90 -8.73 -4.42 4.44
N ASN A 91 -8.80 -3.57 5.48
CA ASN A 91 -7.69 -2.75 5.93
C ASN A 91 -6.42 -3.58 6.12
N TRP A 92 -5.31 -3.07 5.59
CA TRP A 92 -3.98 -3.69 5.66
C TRP A 92 -3.83 -5.03 4.94
N LYS A 93 -4.73 -5.34 4.01
CA LYS A 93 -4.62 -6.49 3.12
C LYS A 93 -4.28 -6.02 1.72
N VAL A 94 -3.50 -6.83 1.02
CA VAL A 94 -3.48 -6.81 -0.44
C VAL A 94 -4.87 -7.25 -0.91
N VAL A 95 -5.61 -6.34 -1.52
CA VAL A 95 -6.99 -6.60 -1.97
C VAL A 95 -7.06 -6.99 -3.44
N GLN A 96 -6.03 -6.61 -4.22
CA GLN A 96 -5.96 -6.91 -5.64
C GLN A 96 -4.53 -6.80 -6.17
N GLU A 97 -4.23 -7.65 -7.14
CA GLU A 97 -3.00 -7.63 -7.93
C GLU A 97 -3.41 -7.41 -9.39
N LEU A 98 -2.83 -6.41 -10.04
CA LEU A 98 -3.08 -6.09 -11.45
C LEU A 98 -1.84 -6.41 -12.26
N ARG A 99 -1.97 -7.25 -13.28
CA ARG A 99 -0.87 -7.52 -14.22
C ARG A 99 -0.63 -6.30 -15.11
N THR A 100 0.63 -5.93 -15.26
CA THR A 100 1.08 -4.89 -16.18
C THR A 100 1.85 -5.52 -17.35
N VAL A 101 2.09 -4.73 -18.39
CA VAL A 101 2.85 -5.17 -19.58
C VAL A 101 4.36 -5.35 -19.32
N GLY A 102 4.85 -5.03 -18.12
CA GLY A 102 6.25 -5.17 -17.73
C GLY A 102 6.51 -4.85 -16.26
N ALA A 103 7.62 -5.37 -15.73
CA ALA A 103 8.15 -5.03 -14.41
C ALA A 103 8.70 -3.59 -14.40
N SER A 104 9.13 -3.12 -13.22
CA SER A 104 9.78 -1.80 -13.03
C SER A 104 8.85 -0.60 -13.15
N THR A 105 7.59 -0.77 -12.71
CA THR A 105 6.63 0.35 -12.62
C THR A 105 6.85 1.15 -11.32
N LEU A 106 6.88 2.48 -11.43
CA LEU A 106 6.97 3.45 -10.33
C LEU A 106 5.75 4.37 -10.32
N PHE A 107 5.38 4.90 -9.16
CA PHE A 107 4.30 5.88 -8.99
C PHE A 107 4.75 7.18 -8.30
#